data_AF-A0A948KLJ8-F1
#
_entry.id   AF-A0A948KLJ8-F1
#
_cell.length_a   1.000
_cell.length_b   1.000
_cell.length_c   1.000
_cell.angle_alpha   90.00
_cell.angle_beta   90.00
_cell.angle_gamma   90.00
#
_symmetry.space_group_name_H-M   'P 1'
#
loop_
_entity.id
_entity.type
_entity.pdbx_description
1 polymer ?
#
loop_
_entity_poly.entity_id
_entity_poly.type
_entity_poly.pdbx_seq_one_letter_code
_entity_poly.pdbx_strand_id
1 'polypeptide(L)' 'MDVILAGYNIDYEIIRQIAAEHPERQDLTPETVAAAYARISRNPRPVNELRTLARGDVEKARASNRNIAFAMGHSSIAEH' A
#
# COMPACT_ATOMS: atom_id res chain seq x y z
N MET A 1 -8.81 -23.07 -8.03
CA MET A 1 -8.16 -21.79 -8.30
C MET A 1 -8.41 -20.92 -7.10
N ASP A 2 -7.36 -20.58 -6.35
CA ASP A 2 -7.50 -19.76 -5.15
C ASP A 2 -7.40 -18.29 -5.55
N VAL A 3 -8.40 -17.50 -5.17
CA VAL A 3 -8.44 -16.06 -5.42
C VAL A 3 -8.16 -15.34 -4.11
N ILE A 4 -7.07 -14.59 -4.06
CA ILE A 4 -6.71 -13.77 -2.90
C ILE A 4 -7.06 -12.31 -3.21
N LEU A 5 -7.98 -11.74 -2.43
CA LEU A 5 -8.32 -10.33 -2.55
C LEU A 5 -7.19 -9.46 -2.01
N ALA A 6 -6.66 -8.60 -2.89
CA ALA A 6 -5.55 -7.70 -2.62
C ALA A 6 -5.95 -6.47 -1.78
N GLY A 7 -7.22 -6.26 -1.49
CA GLY A 7 -7.67 -5.02 -0.86
C GLY A 7 -9.18 -4.99 -0.64
N TYR A 8 -9.58 -4.15 0.30
CA TYR A 8 -10.96 -3.71 0.45
C TYR A 8 -10.93 -2.19 0.57
N ASN A 9 -11.85 -1.52 -0.13
CA ASN A 9 -12.02 -0.08 0.02
C ASN A 9 -12.87 0.19 1.26
N ILE A 10 -12.47 1.19 2.03
CA ILE A 10 -13.20 1.68 3.19
C ILE A 10 -13.44 3.17 2.97
N ASP A 11 -14.56 3.69 3.45
CA ASP A 11 -14.88 5.10 3.39
C ASP A 11 -13.77 5.96 4.04
N TYR A 12 -13.37 7.02 3.34
CA TYR A 12 -12.27 7.87 3.76
C TYR A 12 -12.56 8.62 5.07
N GLU A 13 -13.81 9.04 5.31
CA GLU A 13 -14.17 9.74 6.54
C GLU A 13 -14.10 8.80 7.75
N ILE A 14 -14.41 7.51 7.56
CA ILE A 14 -14.20 6.49 8.60
C ILE A 14 -12.70 6.34 8.91
N ILE A 15 -11.85 6.22 7.89
CA ILE A 15 -10.39 6.11 8.08
C ILE A 15 -9.87 7.34 8.83
N ARG A 16 -10.35 8.53 8.46
CA ARG A 16 -9.96 9.79 9.07
C ARG A 16 -10.36 9.89 10.54
N GLN A 17 -11.56 9.43 10.90
CA GLN A 17 -12.02 9.35 12.29
C GLN A 17 -11.11 8.44 13.11
N ILE A 18 -10.83 7.22 12.60
CA ILE A 18 -9.94 6.27 13.27
C ILE A 18 -8.54 6.88 13.45
N ALA A 19 -8.00 7.55 12.43
CA ALA A 19 -6.68 8.19 12.51
C ALA A 19 -6.64 9.33 13.55
N ALA A 20 -7.74 10.05 13.75
CA ALA A 20 -7.84 11.09 14.78
C ALA A 20 -7.92 10.51 16.20
N GLU A 21 -8.60 9.37 16.36
CA GLU A 21 -8.69 8.65 17.64
C GLU A 21 -7.39 7.89 17.98
N HIS A 22 -6.66 7.46 16.96
CA HIS A 22 -5.45 6.65 17.06
C HIS A 22 -4.25 7.28 16.30
N PRO A 23 -3.68 8.39 16.80
CA PRO A 23 -2.59 9.09 16.12
C PRO A 23 -1.30 8.26 15.99
N GLU A 24 -1.14 7.19 16.77
CA GLU A 24 -0.06 6.21 16.64
C GLU A 24 -0.15 5.35 15.38
N ARG A 25 -1.35 5.24 14.78
CA ARG A 25 -1.62 4.42 13.59
C ARG A 25 -1.23 5.15 12.31
N GLN A 26 0.06 5.23 12.07
CA GLN A 26 0.62 5.83 10.85
C GLN A 26 0.45 4.97 9.59
N ASP A 27 -0.03 3.74 9.73
CA ASP A 27 -0.27 2.76 8.66
C ASP A 27 -1.63 2.90 7.98
N LEU A 28 -2.47 3.86 8.41
CA LEU A 28 -3.76 4.19 7.81
C LEU A 28 -3.59 5.07 6.56
N THR A 29 -2.98 4.49 5.53
CA THR A 29 -2.53 5.22 4.34
C THR A 29 -2.67 4.36 3.08
N PRO A 30 -3.06 4.97 1.92
CA PRO A 30 -3.11 4.28 0.64
C PRO A 30 -1.70 3.90 0.11
N GLU A 31 -0.64 4.59 0.52
CA GLU A 31 0.73 4.33 0.05
C GLU A 31 1.17 2.87 0.23
N THR A 32 0.66 2.19 1.26
CA THR A 32 0.95 0.77 1.52
C THR A 32 0.40 -0.15 0.43
N VAL A 33 -0.72 0.22 -0.21
CA VAL A 33 -1.35 -0.55 -1.29
C VAL A 33 -0.54 -0.43 -2.58
N ALA A 34 -0.25 0.81 -3.01
CA ALA A 34 0.60 1.07 -4.17
C ALA A 34 1.96 0.36 -4.06
N ALA A 35 2.57 0.40 -2.86
CA ALA A 35 3.85 -0.25 -2.63
C ALA A 35 3.77 -1.78 -2.68
N ALA A 36 2.67 -2.39 -2.23
CA ALA A 36 2.46 -3.83 -2.35
C ALA A 36 2.27 -4.23 -3.82
N TYR A 37 1.48 -3.48 -4.58
CA TYR A 37 1.16 -3.80 -5.98
C TYR A 37 2.38 -3.68 -6.88
N ALA A 38 3.25 -2.72 -6.59
CA ALA A 38 4.52 -2.55 -7.29
C ALA A 38 5.43 -3.77 -7.25
N ARG A 39 5.30 -4.57 -6.19
CA ARG A 39 6.16 -5.71 -5.93
C ARG A 39 5.61 -7.00 -6.55
N ILE A 40 4.36 -7.04 -7.00
CA ILE A 40 3.72 -8.25 -7.54
C ILE A 40 4.51 -8.81 -8.72
N SER A 41 5.03 -7.96 -9.60
CA SER A 41 5.79 -8.40 -10.78
C SER A 41 7.22 -8.87 -10.47
N ARG A 42 7.74 -8.62 -9.26
CA ARG A 42 9.17 -8.83 -8.91
C ARG A 42 9.37 -9.62 -7.62
N ASN A 43 8.32 -9.98 -6.91
CA ASN A 43 8.35 -10.71 -5.66
C ASN A 43 7.37 -11.88 -5.74
N PRO A 44 7.83 -13.14 -5.58
CA PRO A 44 6.98 -14.31 -5.76
C PRO A 44 5.98 -14.55 -4.62
N ARG A 45 6.03 -13.74 -3.55
CA ARG A 45 5.10 -13.85 -2.42
C ARG A 45 3.67 -13.51 -2.84
N PRO A 46 2.66 -14.15 -2.23
CA PRO A 46 1.27 -13.83 -2.48
C PRO A 46 0.91 -12.41 -1.99
N VAL A 47 -0.12 -11.81 -2.60
CA VAL A 47 -0.43 -10.38 -2.42
C VAL A 47 -0.78 -10.02 -0.97
N ASN A 48 -1.41 -10.91 -0.20
CA ASN A 48 -1.70 -10.72 1.22
C ASN A 48 -0.42 -10.56 2.07
N GLU A 49 0.66 -11.29 1.73
CA GLU A 49 1.96 -11.13 2.37
C GLU A 49 2.62 -9.81 1.97
N LEU A 50 2.59 -9.47 0.68
CA LEU A 50 3.14 -8.20 0.18
C LEU A 50 2.50 -6.98 0.87
N ARG A 51 1.20 -7.03 1.14
CA ARG A 51 0.47 -5.99 1.90
C ARG A 51 0.89 -5.94 3.36
N THR A 52 1.08 -7.10 3.99
CA THR A 52 1.52 -7.14 5.39
C THR A 52 2.91 -6.52 5.52
N LEU A 53 3.80 -6.82 4.58
CA LEU A 53 5.12 -6.20 4.51
C LEU A 53 5.04 -4.69 4.27
N ALA A 54 4.15 -4.24 3.37
CA ALA A 54 4.02 -2.82 3.06
C ALA A 54 3.43 -1.99 4.22
N ARG A 55 2.52 -2.56 5.01
CA ARG A 55 1.99 -1.91 6.23
C ARG A 55 3.00 -1.84 7.37
N GLY A 56 3.97 -2.74 7.41
CA GLY A 56 4.99 -2.77 8.47
C GLY A 56 6.02 -1.64 8.41
N ASP A 57 6.14 -0.94 7.28
CA ASP A 57 7.10 0.15 7.09
C ASP A 57 6.59 1.16 6.04
N VAL A 58 5.87 2.16 6.53
CA VAL A 58 5.23 3.20 5.70
C VAL A 58 6.25 4.11 5.03
N GLU A 59 7.35 4.44 5.71
CA GLU A 59 8.41 5.27 5.13
C GLU A 59 9.08 4.57 3.94
N LYS A 60 9.37 3.27 4.07
CA LYS A 60 9.87 2.47 2.96
C LYS A 60 8.85 2.30 1.85
N ALA A 61 7.55 2.19 2.17
CA ALA A 61 6.49 2.19 1.17
C ALA A 61 6.49 3.49 0.37
N ARG A 62 6.53 4.65 1.04
CA ARG A 62 6.57 5.98 0.42
C ARG A 62 7.81 6.18 -0.45
N ALA A 63 8.99 5.82 0.04
CA ALA A 63 10.24 5.88 -0.72
C ALA A 63 10.20 4.98 -1.97
N SER A 64 9.65 3.78 -1.82
CA SER A 64 9.44 2.85 -2.94
C SER A 64 8.51 3.45 -3.99
N ASN A 65 7.35 3.96 -3.59
CA ASN A 65 6.36 4.55 -4.50
C ASN A 65 6.95 5.73 -5.27
N ARG A 66 7.70 6.60 -4.59
CA ARG A 66 8.40 7.72 -5.24
C ARG A 66 9.39 7.23 -6.30
N ASN A 67 10.20 6.23 -5.98
CA ASN A 67 11.16 5.69 -6.93
C ASN A 67 10.46 5.06 -8.15
N ILE A 68 9.38 4.31 -7.92
CA ILE A 68 8.64 3.62 -8.98
C ILE A 68 7.92 4.63 -9.90
N ALA A 69 7.22 5.60 -9.32
CA ALA A 69 6.47 6.59 -10.08
C ALA A 69 7.40 7.55 -10.85
N PHE A 70 8.44 8.07 -10.20
CA PHE A 70 9.26 9.15 -10.78
C PHE A 70 10.56 8.68 -11.42
N ALA A 71 11.23 7.66 -10.89
CA ALA A 71 12.51 7.21 -11.45
C ALA A 71 12.34 6.07 -12.47
N MET A 72 11.37 5.18 -12.26
CA MET A 72 11.08 4.07 -13.17
C MET A 72 9.98 4.37 -14.19
N GLY A 73 9.32 5.53 -14.09
CA GLY A 73 8.28 5.97 -15.02
C GLY A 73 6.99 5.15 -14.97
N HIS A 74 6.76 4.38 -13.90
CA HIS A 74 5.54 3.59 -13.70
C HIS A 74 4.48 4.40 -12.95
N SER A 75 4.03 5.52 -13.56
CA SER A 75 3.10 6.46 -12.94
C SER A 75 1.74 5.85 -12.61
N SER A 76 1.32 4.81 -13.32
CA SER A 76 0.04 4.10 -13.07
C SER A 76 -0.08 3.55 -11.66
N ILE A 77 1.04 3.37 -10.95
CA ILE A 77 1.01 2.91 -9.57
C ILE A 77 0.50 3.96 -8.59
N ALA A 78 0.61 5.24 -8.95
CA ALA A 78 0.13 6.35 -8.15
C ALA A 78 -1.38 6.59 -8.31
N GLU A 79 -2.03 5.86 -9.21
CA GLU A 79 -3.50 5.92 -9.42
C GLU A 79 -4.26 4.99 -8.45
N HIS A 80 -3.53 4.21 -7.64
CA HIS A 80 -4.04 3.32 -6.60
C HIS A 80 -3.88 3.94 -5.21
#